data_AF-A0A3D5XRJ1-F1
#
_entry.id   AF-A0A3D5XRJ1-F1
#
_cell.length_a   1.000
_cell.length_b   1.000
_cell.length_c   1.000
_cell.angle_alpha   90.00
_cell.angle_beta   90.00
_cell.angle_gamma   90.00
#
_symmetry.space_group_name_H-M   'P 1'
#
loop_
_entity.id
_entity.type
_entity.pdbx_description
1 polymer ?
#
loop_
_entity_poly.entity_id
_entity_poly.type
_entity_poly.pdbx_seq_one_letter_code
_entity_poly.pdbx_strand_id
1 'polypeptide(L)'
;MICAKCKKEIPEEATVCPHCNEKVETIDSSLEETESKETIQDNNLSSEEEIINNNETDSIDEGESSIDNENDLNISKEESIEESKPIVEPIKAKKNFLDKKILIIVASVVAIIVLVFVTIHFVNDNKYNKGLEMLENKNYQEAYTIFSSLKSYNDSSDKAEYAQKGIKYVEAKALMEQGDYVEAENIFNSIDDFENSKDLSLNCQSNNNYKNALALIDSTDYQSALDLLYQVNCIYIDGSDNPDYECENIIKYVEAINAFGNGQNYEAYKKFISLNDFKDSSQKASECIVPKPNTGITYHNEAYKGSACSLKIVPTSDGSSTYFKIYDETGTVLIANIFINAGDTFKINLPAGKYTLRSAYSYKDWFGEVDMFGDEGIYQKIKANDTSEIFTLEKNWDYTLTLRTLNPEGTPIPTKNIDKDSF
;
A
#
# COMPACT_ATOMS: atom_id res chain seq x y z
N MET A 1 2.61 20.30 -28.41
CA MET A 1 1.34 19.94 -27.74
C MET A 1 1.58 19.08 -26.49
N ILE A 2 0.55 18.67 -25.73
CA ILE A 2 0.69 17.83 -24.51
C ILE A 2 -0.04 16.49 -24.69
N CYS A 3 0.57 15.38 -24.28
CA CYS A 3 -0.07 14.06 -24.32
C CYS A 3 -1.21 13.94 -23.30
N ALA A 4 -2.40 13.57 -23.76
CA ALA A 4 -3.60 13.42 -22.92
C ALA A 4 -3.42 12.42 -21.77
N LYS A 5 -2.66 11.34 -21.98
CA LYS A 5 -2.41 10.26 -21.00
C LYS A 5 -1.31 10.62 -20.00
N CYS A 6 -0.07 10.82 -20.46
CA CYS A 6 1.09 10.99 -19.58
C CYS A 6 1.45 12.45 -19.24
N LYS A 7 0.66 13.44 -19.71
CA LYS A 7 0.80 14.89 -19.45
C LYS A 7 2.15 15.55 -19.79
N LYS A 8 3.06 14.83 -20.47
CA LYS A 8 4.33 15.36 -20.99
C LYS A 8 4.11 16.10 -22.32
N GLU A 9 4.96 17.09 -22.60
CA GLU A 9 5.00 17.75 -23.91
C GLU A 9 5.45 16.76 -25.00
N ILE A 10 4.92 16.95 -26.20
CA ILE A 10 5.24 16.18 -27.42
C ILE A 10 5.24 17.12 -28.64
N PRO A 11 5.99 16.79 -29.73
CA PRO A 11 5.93 17.52 -31.00
C PRO A 11 4.50 17.61 -31.54
N GLU A 12 4.21 18.63 -32.35
CA GLU A 12 2.84 18.90 -32.82
C GLU A 12 2.44 17.99 -33.99
N GLU A 13 3.43 17.46 -34.69
CA GLU A 13 3.34 16.44 -35.73
C GLU A 13 3.38 14.98 -35.18
N ALA A 14 3.45 14.78 -33.87
CA ALA A 14 3.61 13.46 -33.27
C ALA A 14 2.29 12.67 -33.25
N THR A 15 2.14 11.69 -34.14
CA THR A 15 0.97 10.78 -34.21
C THR A 15 0.94 9.73 -33.09
N VAL A 16 2.05 9.54 -32.38
CA VAL A 16 2.21 8.64 -31.22
C VAL A 16 3.08 9.33 -30.19
N CYS A 17 2.72 9.25 -28.91
CA CYS A 17 3.46 9.85 -27.81
C CYS A 17 4.79 9.09 -27.55
N PRO A 18 5.97 9.72 -27.69
CA PRO A 18 7.27 9.07 -27.48
C PRO A 18 7.57 8.72 -26.01
N HIS A 19 6.69 9.06 -25.08
CA HIS A 19 6.85 8.82 -23.64
C HIS A 19 5.91 7.76 -23.06
N CYS A 20 4.91 7.29 -23.81
CA CYS A 20 3.98 6.24 -23.34
C CYS A 20 3.31 5.42 -24.47
N ASN A 21 3.78 5.55 -25.72
CA ASN A 21 3.24 4.92 -26.93
C ASN A 21 1.74 5.13 -27.21
N GLU A 22 1.07 6.04 -26.51
CA GLU A 22 -0.33 6.34 -26.75
C GLU A 22 -0.54 7.05 -28.08
N LYS A 23 -1.61 6.72 -28.81
CA LYS A 23 -1.93 7.42 -30.06
C LYS A 23 -2.39 8.85 -29.80
N VAL A 24 -2.06 9.73 -30.73
CA VAL A 24 -2.45 11.14 -30.67
C VAL A 24 -3.50 11.39 -31.75
N GLU A 25 -4.74 11.60 -31.32
CA GLU A 25 -5.85 11.90 -32.22
C GLU A 25 -5.78 13.37 -32.65
N THR A 26 -5.31 13.60 -33.88
CA THR A 26 -5.31 14.92 -34.51
C THR A 26 -6.72 15.26 -34.98
N ILE A 27 -7.36 16.24 -34.34
CA ILE A 27 -8.65 16.78 -34.80
C ILE A 27 -8.39 17.59 -36.09
N ASP A 28 -8.92 17.13 -37.22
CA ASP A 28 -8.86 17.84 -38.50
C ASP A 28 -9.67 19.14 -38.42
N SER A 29 -9.04 20.27 -38.69
CA SER A 29 -9.64 21.60 -38.60
C SER A 29 -10.37 22.00 -39.89
N SER A 30 -11.33 21.17 -40.32
CA SER A 30 -12.17 21.47 -41.48
C SER A 30 -13.66 21.14 -41.26
N LEU A 31 -14.52 22.07 -41.73
CA LEU A 31 -15.99 22.04 -41.79
C LEU A 31 -16.82 22.36 -40.51
N GLU A 32 -17.09 23.66 -40.39
CA GLU A 32 -18.41 24.29 -40.16
C GLU A 32 -19.21 24.13 -38.85
N GLU A 33 -20.01 25.16 -38.60
CA GLU A 33 -20.72 25.46 -37.35
C GLU A 33 -21.99 24.63 -37.15
N THR A 34 -22.36 24.36 -35.90
CA THR A 34 -23.78 24.45 -35.48
C THR A 34 -23.88 24.70 -33.97
N GLU A 35 -24.81 25.56 -33.55
CA GLU A 35 -25.02 25.88 -32.14
C GLU A 35 -25.75 24.76 -31.37
N SER A 36 -25.31 24.49 -30.14
CA SER A 36 -26.25 24.16 -29.05
C SER A 36 -25.73 24.71 -27.73
N LYS A 37 -26.44 25.69 -27.17
CA LYS A 37 -26.18 26.27 -25.84
C LYS A 37 -26.70 25.34 -24.77
N GLU A 38 -25.98 25.20 -23.66
CA GLU A 38 -26.64 25.19 -22.35
C GLU A 38 -25.76 25.82 -21.26
N THR A 39 -26.41 26.28 -20.20
CA THR A 39 -25.94 27.41 -19.38
C THR A 39 -25.11 26.97 -18.18
N ILE A 40 -23.90 27.51 -18.04
CA ILE A 40 -23.23 27.59 -16.74
C ILE A 40 -23.91 28.71 -15.94
N GLN A 41 -24.32 28.41 -14.71
CA GLN A 41 -24.64 29.44 -13.72
C GLN A 41 -23.72 29.27 -12.52
N ASP A 42 -22.70 30.14 -12.44
CA ASP A 42 -21.89 30.29 -11.24
C ASP A 42 -22.74 30.74 -10.05
N ASN A 43 -22.34 30.34 -8.85
CA ASN A 43 -22.31 31.28 -7.73
C ASN A 43 -21.19 30.89 -6.77
N ASN A 44 -20.57 31.92 -6.20
CA ASN A 44 -19.31 31.84 -5.47
C ASN A 44 -19.51 32.37 -4.03
N LEU A 45 -18.45 32.33 -3.23
CA LEU A 45 -18.27 33.02 -1.94
C LEU A 45 -18.90 32.40 -0.67
N SER A 46 -18.54 33.02 0.46
CA SER A 46 -18.12 32.35 1.69
C SER A 46 -18.59 33.08 2.98
N SER A 47 -17.90 32.79 4.09
CA SER A 47 -17.82 33.51 5.38
C SER A 47 -19.00 33.47 6.37
N GLU A 48 -18.82 32.62 7.38
CA GLU A 48 -18.66 32.99 8.82
C GLU A 48 -19.82 33.61 9.64
N GLU A 49 -20.18 32.86 10.69
CA GLU A 49 -20.54 33.31 12.06
C GLU A 49 -21.85 34.12 12.25
N GLU A 50 -22.45 34.24 13.45
CA GLU A 50 -21.96 34.10 14.84
C GLU A 50 -23.09 33.67 15.81
N ILE A 51 -22.74 33.49 17.11
CA ILE A 51 -23.60 33.50 18.33
C ILE A 51 -24.31 32.17 18.72
N ILE A 52 -23.99 31.46 19.83
CA ILE A 52 -23.91 31.78 21.29
C ILE A 52 -25.33 31.80 21.94
N ASN A 53 -25.67 31.18 23.09
CA ASN A 53 -25.05 30.27 24.07
C ASN A 53 -26.22 29.66 24.95
N ASN A 54 -26.13 28.84 26.02
CA ASN A 54 -25.04 28.31 26.89
C ASN A 54 -25.54 27.09 27.73
N ASN A 55 -24.63 26.37 28.39
CA ASN A 55 -24.74 25.78 29.76
C ASN A 55 -25.80 24.67 30.07
N GLU A 56 -25.71 23.84 31.14
CA GLU A 56 -24.75 23.48 32.22
C GLU A 56 -25.28 22.13 32.84
N THR A 57 -24.56 21.16 33.43
CA THR A 57 -23.13 20.73 33.50
C THR A 57 -23.08 19.33 34.18
N ASP A 58 -21.91 18.66 34.18
CA ASP A 58 -21.21 17.92 35.27
C ASP A 58 -22.01 17.42 36.51
N SER A 59 -21.79 16.24 37.12
CA SER A 59 -20.60 15.35 37.11
C SER A 59 -20.78 14.01 37.89
N ILE A 60 -20.00 12.99 37.51
CA ILE A 60 -19.22 12.04 38.37
C ILE A 60 -19.92 10.89 39.17
N ASP A 61 -19.61 9.66 38.72
CA ASP A 61 -19.25 8.39 39.40
C ASP A 61 -20.18 7.34 40.08
N GLU A 62 -19.63 6.11 40.03
CA GLU A 62 -19.76 4.91 40.89
C GLU A 62 -21.10 4.17 41.11
N GLY A 63 -21.03 2.82 41.12
CA GLY A 63 -21.86 1.98 42.01
C GLY A 63 -22.71 0.87 41.38
N GLU A 64 -22.29 -0.39 41.53
CA GLU A 64 -22.94 -1.61 41.02
C GLU A 64 -24.37 -1.95 41.57
N SER A 65 -25.08 -2.81 40.82
CA SER A 65 -25.88 -3.98 41.31
C SER A 65 -27.42 -3.92 41.48
N SER A 66 -28.02 -5.14 41.43
CA SER A 66 -29.44 -5.54 41.61
C SER A 66 -30.49 -4.96 40.64
N ILE A 67 -31.23 -5.73 39.83
CA ILE A 67 -32.14 -6.89 40.07
C ILE A 67 -33.53 -6.49 40.63
N ASP A 68 -34.56 -7.03 39.97
CA ASP A 68 -36.00 -7.04 40.24
C ASP A 68 -36.81 -5.72 40.23
N ASN A 69 -37.88 -5.73 39.42
CA ASN A 69 -39.24 -5.41 39.90
C ASN A 69 -40.33 -5.97 38.97
N GLU A 70 -41.53 -6.15 39.52
CA GLU A 70 -42.67 -6.80 38.86
C GLU A 70 -43.80 -5.81 38.47
N ASN A 71 -44.77 -6.32 37.68
CA ASN A 71 -46.19 -5.93 37.69
C ASN A 71 -46.52 -4.47 37.26
N ASP A 72 -47.77 -4.08 36.95
CA ASP A 72 -49.06 -4.79 36.98
C ASP A 72 -49.99 -4.23 35.89
N LEU A 73 -51.02 -4.98 35.45
CA LEU A 73 -52.37 -4.44 35.23
C LEU A 73 -53.42 -5.53 34.92
N ASN A 74 -54.63 -5.34 35.45
CA ASN A 74 -55.78 -6.26 35.39
C ASN A 74 -57.10 -5.46 35.58
N ILE A 75 -58.27 -6.06 35.26
CA ILE A 75 -59.65 -5.84 35.81
C ILE A 75 -60.82 -5.77 34.77
N SER A 76 -61.83 -6.63 34.98
CA SER A 76 -63.25 -6.63 34.50
C SER A 76 -63.56 -6.75 32.98
N LYS A 77 -64.55 -7.51 32.46
CA LYS A 77 -65.96 -7.87 32.82
C LYS A 77 -66.98 -6.73 32.61
N GLU A 78 -68.18 -6.91 32.04
CA GLU A 78 -68.91 -8.05 31.41
C GLU A 78 -69.92 -7.46 30.36
N GLU A 79 -71.02 -8.03 29.80
CA GLU A 79 -71.97 -9.14 30.08
C GLU A 79 -72.81 -9.44 28.80
N SER A 80 -73.56 -10.58 28.74
CA SER A 80 -74.69 -11.01 27.84
C SER A 80 -74.66 -10.79 26.30
N ILE A 81 -75.13 -11.73 25.46
CA ILE A 81 -76.53 -12.10 25.08
C ILE A 81 -76.40 -13.36 24.15
N GLU A 82 -77.28 -14.39 24.02
CA GLU A 82 -78.60 -14.80 24.57
C GLU A 82 -78.71 -16.36 24.63
N GLU A 83 -79.91 -16.94 24.78
CA GLU A 83 -80.20 -18.39 24.62
C GLU A 83 -81.14 -18.71 23.44
N SER A 84 -81.01 -19.90 22.84
CA SER A 84 -82.18 -20.63 22.33
C SER A 84 -82.03 -22.16 22.43
N LYS A 85 -83.15 -22.84 22.67
CA LYS A 85 -83.38 -24.31 22.78
C LYS A 85 -84.64 -24.65 21.97
N PRO A 86 -84.94 -25.91 21.57
CA PRO A 86 -84.57 -27.20 22.18
C PRO A 86 -83.89 -28.14 21.13
N ILE A 87 -83.77 -29.48 21.20
CA ILE A 87 -84.42 -30.58 21.94
C ILE A 87 -83.36 -31.65 22.29
N VAL A 88 -83.50 -32.33 23.44
CA VAL A 88 -82.66 -33.49 23.81
C VAL A 88 -83.42 -34.79 23.57
N GLU A 89 -82.98 -35.59 22.61
CA GLU A 89 -83.24 -37.03 22.62
C GLU A 89 -82.11 -37.77 23.36
N PRO A 90 -82.42 -38.69 24.29
CA PRO A 90 -81.41 -39.43 25.03
C PRO A 90 -80.84 -40.58 24.17
N ILE A 91 -79.88 -40.26 23.30
CA ILE A 91 -79.02 -41.27 22.66
C ILE A 91 -78.23 -41.97 23.78
N LYS A 92 -78.76 -43.11 24.25
CA LYS A 92 -78.10 -43.96 25.23
C LYS A 92 -76.73 -44.34 24.69
N ALA A 93 -75.67 -43.89 25.37
CA ALA A 93 -74.30 -44.21 25.01
C ALA A 93 -74.11 -45.74 25.06
N LYS A 94 -74.27 -46.39 23.91
CA LYS A 94 -74.10 -47.83 23.77
C LYS A 94 -72.61 -48.10 23.88
N LYS A 95 -72.17 -48.40 25.11
CA LYS A 95 -70.79 -48.72 25.47
C LYS A 95 -70.40 -50.04 24.83
N ASN A 96 -70.17 -50.00 23.51
CA ASN A 96 -69.70 -51.10 22.70
C ASN A 96 -68.35 -51.50 23.27
N PHE A 97 -68.37 -52.57 24.07
CA PHE A 97 -67.18 -53.21 24.60
C PHE A 97 -66.34 -53.63 23.41
N LEU A 98 -65.21 -52.94 23.18
CA LEU A 98 -64.29 -53.28 22.11
C LEU A 98 -63.88 -54.74 22.32
N ASP A 99 -64.13 -55.60 21.34
CA ASP A 99 -63.82 -57.02 21.46
C ASP A 99 -62.37 -57.18 21.90
N LYS A 100 -62.11 -57.99 22.93
CA LYS A 100 -60.74 -58.15 23.48
C LYS A 100 -59.72 -58.52 22.40
N LYS A 101 -60.17 -59.16 21.30
CA LYS A 101 -59.38 -59.46 20.10
C LYS A 101 -58.95 -58.20 19.33
N ILE A 102 -59.82 -57.21 19.16
CA ILE A 102 -59.51 -55.94 18.47
C ILE A 102 -58.50 -55.13 19.29
N LEU A 103 -58.67 -55.08 20.61
CA LEU A 103 -57.75 -54.35 21.50
C LEU A 103 -56.34 -54.98 21.51
N ILE A 104 -56.24 -56.31 21.44
CA ILE A 104 -54.97 -57.03 21.23
C ILE A 104 -54.34 -56.67 19.87
N ILE A 105 -55.13 -56.64 18.78
CA ILE A 105 -54.62 -56.30 17.44
C ILE A 105 -54.05 -54.88 17.42
N VAL A 106 -54.78 -53.89 17.94
CA VAL A 106 -54.30 -52.49 18.02
C VAL A 106 -53.04 -52.39 18.87
N ALA A 107 -52.99 -53.06 20.03
CA ALA A 107 -51.79 -53.09 20.87
C ALA A 107 -50.59 -53.73 20.15
N SER A 108 -50.80 -54.80 19.38
CA SER A 108 -49.72 -55.44 18.60
C SER A 108 -49.24 -54.58 17.43
N VAL A 109 -50.12 -53.84 16.76
CA VAL A 109 -49.74 -52.89 15.70
C VAL A 109 -48.94 -51.72 16.29
N VAL A 110 -49.36 -51.16 17.44
CA VAL A 110 -48.60 -50.12 18.15
C VAL A 110 -47.24 -50.65 18.60
N ALA A 111 -47.16 -51.87 19.14
CA ALA A 111 -45.89 -52.49 19.53
C ALA A 111 -44.95 -52.70 18.34
N ILE A 112 -45.47 -53.09 17.17
CA ILE A 112 -44.69 -53.21 15.93
C ILE A 112 -44.20 -51.83 15.46
N ILE A 113 -45.04 -50.79 15.50
CA ILE A 113 -44.65 -49.42 15.14
C ILE A 113 -43.56 -48.89 16.07
N VAL A 114 -43.66 -49.12 17.38
CA VAL A 114 -42.63 -48.75 18.37
C VAL A 114 -41.33 -49.52 18.11
N LEU A 115 -41.40 -50.83 17.83
CA LEU A 115 -40.21 -51.64 17.55
C LEU A 115 -39.52 -51.19 16.26
N VAL A 116 -40.28 -50.90 15.19
CA VAL A 116 -39.77 -50.30 13.96
C VAL A 116 -39.12 -48.95 14.24
N PHE A 117 -39.76 -48.06 14.99
CA PHE A 117 -39.21 -46.75 15.37
C PHE A 117 -37.88 -46.89 16.14
N VAL A 118 -37.82 -47.77 17.14
CA VAL A 118 -36.58 -48.06 17.90
C VAL A 118 -35.47 -48.62 16.99
N THR A 119 -35.79 -49.50 16.04
CA THR A 119 -34.77 -50.00 15.09
C THR A 119 -34.29 -48.93 14.11
N ILE A 120 -35.15 -48.01 13.67
CA ILE A 120 -34.76 -46.87 12.83
C ILE A 120 -33.86 -45.92 13.62
N HIS A 121 -34.22 -45.60 14.87
CA HIS A 121 -33.43 -44.76 15.77
C HIS A 121 -32.03 -45.34 15.96
N PHE A 122 -31.93 -46.61 16.37
CA PHE A 122 -30.64 -47.28 16.58
C PHE A 122 -29.78 -47.36 15.31
N VAL A 123 -30.36 -47.59 14.14
CA VAL A 123 -29.61 -47.56 12.86
C VAL A 123 -29.12 -46.14 12.53
N ASN A 124 -29.92 -45.12 12.83
CA ASN A 124 -29.52 -43.73 12.63
C ASN A 124 -28.46 -43.27 13.63
N ASP A 125 -28.53 -43.68 14.90
CA ASP A 125 -27.48 -43.42 15.91
C ASP A 125 -26.11 -43.96 15.47
N ASN A 126 -26.06 -45.23 15.05
CA ASN A 126 -24.81 -45.86 14.60
C ASN A 126 -24.23 -45.17 13.35
N LYS A 127 -25.09 -44.75 12.41
CA LYS A 127 -24.67 -43.94 11.26
C LYS A 127 -24.18 -42.56 11.68
N TYR A 128 -24.92 -41.87 12.54
CA TYR A 128 -24.61 -40.52 13.02
C TYR A 128 -23.25 -40.49 13.73
N ASN A 129 -22.99 -41.48 14.59
CA ASN A 129 -21.70 -41.65 15.25
C ASN A 129 -20.55 -41.94 14.26
N LYS A 130 -20.76 -42.77 13.22
CA LYS A 130 -19.77 -42.91 12.12
C LYS A 130 -19.57 -41.59 11.35
N GLY A 131 -20.62 -40.79 11.19
CA GLY A 131 -20.51 -39.46 10.58
C GLY A 131 -19.60 -38.53 11.38
N LEU A 132 -19.71 -38.56 12.72
CA LEU A 132 -18.83 -37.79 13.61
C LEU A 132 -17.38 -38.31 13.55
N GLU A 133 -17.17 -39.63 13.58
CA GLU A 133 -15.84 -40.26 13.36
C GLU A 133 -15.21 -39.78 12.04
N MET A 134 -15.99 -39.68 10.96
CA MET A 134 -15.49 -39.18 9.68
C MET A 134 -15.16 -37.68 9.69
N LEU A 135 -15.84 -36.85 10.49
CA LEU A 135 -15.45 -35.44 10.68
C LEU A 135 -14.19 -35.28 11.55
N GLU A 136 -14.07 -36.07 12.62
CA GLU A 136 -12.89 -36.07 13.49
C GLU A 136 -11.62 -36.45 12.71
N ASN A 137 -11.73 -37.43 11.80
CA ASN A 137 -10.65 -37.82 10.88
C ASN A 137 -10.52 -36.91 9.64
N LYS A 138 -11.28 -35.80 9.55
CA LYS A 138 -11.34 -34.88 8.38
C LYS A 138 -11.67 -35.56 7.03
N ASN A 139 -12.32 -36.73 7.06
CA ASN A 139 -12.86 -37.45 5.91
C ASN A 139 -14.19 -36.82 5.46
N TYR A 140 -14.17 -35.53 5.13
CA TYR A 140 -15.36 -34.71 4.89
C TYR A 140 -16.29 -35.28 3.80
N GLN A 141 -15.73 -35.94 2.77
CA GLN A 141 -16.53 -36.56 1.71
C GLN A 141 -17.37 -37.75 2.21
N GLU A 142 -16.85 -38.61 3.10
CA GLU A 142 -17.64 -39.68 3.71
C GLU A 142 -18.65 -39.12 4.73
N ALA A 143 -18.23 -38.15 5.55
CA ALA A 143 -19.11 -37.48 6.50
C ALA A 143 -20.33 -36.87 5.79
N TYR A 144 -20.11 -36.10 4.72
CA TYR A 144 -21.17 -35.49 3.91
C TYR A 144 -22.18 -36.54 3.40
N THR A 145 -21.69 -37.66 2.86
CA THR A 145 -22.53 -38.75 2.37
C THR A 145 -23.35 -39.40 3.50
N ILE A 146 -22.75 -39.62 4.68
CA ILE A 146 -23.43 -40.20 5.84
C ILE A 146 -24.53 -39.26 6.34
N PHE A 147 -24.20 -37.99 6.62
CA PHE A 147 -25.12 -37.02 7.18
C PHE A 147 -26.25 -36.64 6.21
N SER A 148 -25.96 -36.49 4.91
CA SER A 148 -26.99 -36.30 3.89
C SER A 148 -27.99 -37.46 3.81
N SER A 149 -27.56 -38.69 4.15
CA SER A 149 -28.46 -39.86 4.21
C SER A 149 -29.38 -39.85 5.45
N LEU A 150 -29.03 -39.08 6.48
CA LEU A 150 -29.74 -38.96 7.76
C LEU A 150 -30.76 -37.81 7.79
N LYS A 151 -30.60 -36.79 6.92
CA LYS A 151 -31.52 -35.65 6.78
C LYS A 151 -31.69 -34.89 8.10
N SER A 152 -32.91 -34.76 8.62
CA SER A 152 -33.25 -34.04 9.85
C SER A 152 -33.10 -34.89 11.13
N TYR A 153 -32.19 -35.88 11.13
CA TYR A 153 -31.87 -36.66 12.33
C TYR A 153 -30.79 -35.93 13.14
N ASN A 154 -31.08 -35.58 14.39
CA ASN A 154 -30.25 -34.66 15.18
C ASN A 154 -29.91 -33.40 14.34
N ASP A 155 -28.67 -32.93 14.40
CA ASP A 155 -28.10 -31.84 13.60
C ASP A 155 -27.42 -32.33 12.30
N SER A 156 -27.85 -33.48 11.75
CA SER A 156 -27.23 -34.05 10.53
C SER A 156 -27.29 -33.11 9.32
N SER A 157 -28.25 -32.19 9.25
CA SER A 157 -28.28 -31.15 8.21
C SER A 157 -27.06 -30.23 8.32
N ASP A 158 -26.81 -29.73 9.53
CA ASP A 158 -25.75 -28.77 9.84
C ASP A 158 -24.37 -29.44 9.74
N LYS A 159 -24.28 -30.71 10.15
CA LYS A 159 -23.09 -31.56 9.97
C LYS A 159 -22.81 -31.88 8.50
N ALA A 160 -23.84 -31.96 7.64
CA ALA A 160 -23.65 -32.07 6.20
C ALA A 160 -23.14 -30.74 5.59
N GLU A 161 -23.67 -29.58 6.01
CA GLU A 161 -23.14 -28.29 5.57
C GLU A 161 -21.67 -28.10 5.99
N TYR A 162 -21.35 -28.41 7.25
CA TYR A 162 -19.98 -28.36 7.76
C TYR A 162 -19.04 -29.30 6.97
N ALA A 163 -19.49 -30.52 6.65
CA ALA A 163 -18.74 -31.43 5.79
C ALA A 163 -18.56 -30.87 4.37
N GLN A 164 -19.55 -30.17 3.81
CA GLN A 164 -19.45 -29.56 2.49
C GLN A 164 -18.43 -28.40 2.45
N LYS A 165 -18.32 -27.61 3.52
CA LYS A 165 -17.25 -26.61 3.68
C LYS A 165 -15.87 -27.28 3.79
N GLY A 166 -15.77 -28.42 4.48
CA GLY A 166 -14.56 -29.22 4.54
C GLY A 166 -14.10 -29.82 3.20
N ILE A 167 -15.03 -30.23 2.32
CA ILE A 167 -14.69 -30.67 0.96
C ILE A 167 -14.06 -29.52 0.17
N LYS A 168 -14.71 -28.34 0.15
CA LYS A 168 -14.19 -27.12 -0.49
C LYS A 168 -12.83 -26.69 0.07
N TYR A 169 -12.62 -26.81 1.38
CA TYR A 169 -11.35 -26.47 2.02
C TYR A 169 -10.19 -27.34 1.52
N VAL A 170 -10.42 -28.64 1.33
CA VAL A 170 -9.43 -29.57 0.76
C VAL A 170 -9.19 -29.26 -0.73
N GLU A 171 -10.23 -28.94 -1.49
CA GLU A 171 -10.15 -28.52 -2.91
C GLU A 171 -9.32 -27.23 -3.08
N ALA A 172 -9.60 -26.19 -2.28
CA ALA A 172 -8.86 -24.93 -2.29
C ALA A 172 -7.38 -25.12 -1.92
N LYS A 173 -7.08 -25.95 -0.92
CA LYS A 173 -5.69 -26.31 -0.57
C LYS A 173 -4.96 -27.02 -1.72
N ALA A 174 -5.62 -27.94 -2.43
CA ALA A 174 -5.01 -28.61 -3.57
C ALA A 174 -4.74 -27.64 -4.75
N LEU A 175 -5.56 -26.62 -4.95
CA LEU A 175 -5.32 -25.55 -5.93
C LEU A 175 -4.15 -24.64 -5.53
N MET A 176 -4.07 -24.29 -4.24
CA MET A 176 -2.93 -23.54 -3.66
C MET A 176 -1.60 -24.30 -3.87
N GLU A 177 -1.59 -25.61 -3.57
CA GLU A 177 -0.44 -26.52 -3.81
C GLU A 177 -0.07 -26.69 -5.31
N GLN A 178 -0.95 -26.29 -6.24
CA GLN A 178 -0.68 -26.24 -7.69
C GLN A 178 -0.26 -24.84 -8.19
N GLY A 179 -0.34 -23.80 -7.35
CA GLY A 179 -0.07 -22.40 -7.72
C GLY A 179 -1.26 -21.67 -8.40
N ASP A 180 -2.45 -22.27 -8.34
CA ASP A 180 -3.73 -21.74 -8.84
C ASP A 180 -4.40 -20.89 -7.74
N TYR A 181 -3.66 -19.88 -7.28
CA TYR A 181 -4.00 -19.08 -6.10
C TYR A 181 -5.33 -18.31 -6.24
N VAL A 182 -5.70 -17.86 -7.44
CA VAL A 182 -6.94 -17.09 -7.66
C VAL A 182 -8.17 -17.99 -7.44
N GLU A 183 -8.17 -19.20 -7.99
CA GLU A 183 -9.21 -20.20 -7.79
C GLU A 183 -9.27 -20.64 -6.32
N ALA A 184 -8.12 -20.85 -5.67
CA ALA A 184 -8.04 -21.17 -4.24
C ALA A 184 -8.61 -20.05 -3.35
N GLU A 185 -8.21 -18.80 -3.55
CA GLU A 185 -8.70 -17.60 -2.84
C GLU A 185 -10.23 -17.50 -2.92
N ASN A 186 -10.80 -17.66 -4.13
CA ASN A 186 -12.23 -17.63 -4.35
C ASN A 186 -12.98 -18.76 -3.59
N ILE A 187 -12.41 -19.97 -3.52
CA ILE A 187 -13.04 -21.06 -2.78
C ILE A 187 -12.93 -20.84 -1.26
N PHE A 188 -11.77 -20.40 -0.73
CA PHE A 188 -11.61 -20.05 0.68
C PHE A 188 -12.54 -18.92 1.13
N ASN A 189 -12.67 -17.85 0.33
CA ASN A 189 -13.62 -16.77 0.57
C ASN A 189 -15.09 -17.26 0.53
N SER A 190 -15.38 -18.39 -0.12
CA SER A 190 -16.73 -18.98 -0.23
C SER A 190 -17.12 -19.95 0.90
N ILE A 191 -16.30 -20.04 1.96
CA ILE A 191 -16.54 -20.87 3.16
C ILE A 191 -16.35 -20.12 4.49
N ASP A 192 -16.21 -18.78 4.44
CA ASP A 192 -16.12 -17.89 5.59
C ASP A 192 -15.00 -18.31 6.58
N ASP A 193 -15.22 -18.11 7.89
CA ASP A 193 -14.29 -18.49 8.97
C ASP A 193 -14.27 -20.04 9.24
N PHE A 194 -14.33 -20.87 8.20
CA PHE A 194 -14.14 -22.33 8.31
C PHE A 194 -12.65 -22.67 8.48
N GLU A 195 -12.28 -23.36 9.56
CA GLU A 195 -10.88 -23.66 9.92
C GLU A 195 -10.04 -22.37 9.91
N ASN A 196 -9.01 -22.27 9.05
CA ASN A 196 -8.23 -21.06 8.82
C ASN A 196 -8.35 -20.53 7.37
N SER A 197 -9.49 -20.76 6.70
CA SER A 197 -9.71 -20.39 5.29
C SER A 197 -9.40 -18.93 4.99
N LYS A 198 -9.69 -18.02 5.93
CA LYS A 198 -9.39 -16.59 5.84
C LYS A 198 -7.89 -16.29 5.74
N ASP A 199 -7.06 -16.98 6.52
CA ASP A 199 -5.61 -16.82 6.47
C ASP A 199 -5.03 -17.42 5.19
N LEU A 200 -5.58 -18.55 4.73
CA LEU A 200 -5.19 -19.18 3.46
C LEU A 200 -5.61 -18.35 2.25
N SER A 201 -6.73 -17.63 2.32
CA SER A 201 -7.15 -16.63 1.32
C SER A 201 -6.13 -15.48 1.22
N LEU A 202 -5.70 -14.93 2.36
CA LEU A 202 -4.67 -13.88 2.41
C LEU A 202 -3.27 -14.38 1.94
N ASN A 203 -2.93 -15.65 2.20
CA ASN A 203 -1.77 -16.30 1.60
C ASN A 203 -1.91 -16.36 0.06
N CYS A 204 -3.02 -16.87 -0.46
CA CYS A 204 -3.27 -16.97 -1.90
C CYS A 204 -3.17 -15.61 -2.60
N GLN A 205 -3.78 -14.57 -2.01
CA GLN A 205 -3.69 -13.20 -2.49
C GLN A 205 -2.23 -12.70 -2.51
N SER A 206 -1.47 -12.94 -1.45
CA SER A 206 -0.05 -12.55 -1.34
C SER A 206 0.82 -13.25 -2.39
N ASN A 207 0.63 -14.56 -2.57
CA ASN A 207 1.34 -15.34 -3.58
C ASN A 207 0.99 -14.93 -5.01
N ASN A 208 -0.29 -14.63 -5.29
CA ASN A 208 -0.72 -14.10 -6.58
C ASN A 208 -0.11 -12.72 -6.86
N ASN A 209 -0.14 -11.80 -5.88
CA ASN A 209 0.49 -10.48 -5.99
C ASN A 209 2.00 -10.58 -6.27
N TYR A 210 2.71 -11.46 -5.55
CA TYR A 210 4.16 -11.70 -5.75
C TYR A 210 4.46 -12.30 -7.13
N LYS A 211 3.73 -13.34 -7.55
CA LYS A 211 3.80 -13.96 -8.88
C LYS A 211 3.62 -12.93 -10.01
N ASN A 212 2.65 -12.03 -9.88
CA ASN A 212 2.38 -10.97 -10.85
C ASN A 212 3.43 -9.86 -10.80
N ALA A 213 3.94 -9.50 -9.62
CA ALA A 213 5.05 -8.55 -9.49
C ALA A 213 6.35 -9.04 -10.13
N LEU A 214 6.69 -10.32 -9.99
CA LEU A 214 7.84 -10.93 -10.68
C LEU A 214 7.71 -10.83 -12.20
N ALA A 215 6.52 -11.10 -12.75
CA ALA A 215 6.25 -10.93 -14.18
C ALA A 215 6.35 -9.46 -14.65
N LEU A 216 5.96 -8.50 -13.80
CA LEU A 216 6.13 -7.07 -14.07
C LEU A 216 7.61 -6.65 -14.06
N ILE A 217 8.41 -7.16 -13.11
CA ILE A 217 9.89 -6.98 -13.07
C ILE A 217 10.53 -7.51 -14.36
N ASP A 218 10.17 -8.71 -14.81
CA ASP A 218 10.69 -9.31 -16.04
C ASP A 218 10.29 -8.52 -17.30
N SER A 219 9.14 -7.82 -17.26
CA SER A 219 8.70 -6.88 -18.31
C SER A 219 9.23 -5.44 -18.13
N THR A 220 10.06 -5.19 -17.11
CA THR A 220 10.63 -3.88 -16.72
C THR A 220 9.63 -2.81 -16.24
N ASP A 221 8.39 -3.19 -15.91
CA ASP A 221 7.44 -2.29 -15.24
C ASP A 221 7.65 -2.30 -13.72
N TYR A 222 8.75 -1.67 -13.32
CA TYR A 222 9.22 -1.62 -11.93
C TYR A 222 8.32 -0.81 -11.00
N GLN A 223 7.46 0.10 -11.50
CA GLN A 223 6.51 0.81 -10.66
C GLN A 223 5.29 -0.07 -10.36
N SER A 224 4.65 -0.63 -11.39
CA SER A 224 3.50 -1.53 -11.18
C SER A 224 3.88 -2.78 -10.38
N ALA A 225 5.13 -3.27 -10.54
CA ALA A 225 5.67 -4.32 -9.70
C ALA A 225 5.73 -3.93 -8.21
N LEU A 226 6.25 -2.73 -7.91
CA LEU A 226 6.38 -2.23 -6.53
C LEU A 226 5.01 -2.00 -5.88
N ASP A 227 4.05 -1.49 -6.63
CA ASP A 227 2.67 -1.28 -6.19
C ASP A 227 1.98 -2.60 -5.79
N LEU A 228 2.30 -3.72 -6.46
CA LEU A 228 1.86 -5.06 -6.03
C LEU A 228 2.67 -5.61 -4.85
N LEU A 229 3.99 -5.41 -4.81
CA LEU A 229 4.85 -5.91 -3.74
C LEU A 229 4.52 -5.30 -2.37
N TYR A 230 4.12 -4.02 -2.30
CA TYR A 230 3.62 -3.41 -1.06
C TYR A 230 2.25 -3.96 -0.62
N GLN A 231 1.60 -4.82 -1.41
CA GLN A 231 0.40 -5.58 -1.06
C GLN A 231 0.68 -7.08 -0.82
N VAL A 232 1.95 -7.48 -0.74
CA VAL A 232 2.37 -8.85 -0.39
C VAL A 232 2.66 -8.93 1.10
N ASN A 233 2.06 -9.91 1.80
CA ASN A 233 2.56 -10.30 3.12
C ASN A 233 3.68 -11.34 2.95
N CYS A 234 4.92 -10.92 3.14
CA CYS A 234 6.11 -11.71 2.82
C CYS A 234 6.18 -13.08 3.57
N ILE A 235 5.58 -13.21 4.75
CA ILE A 235 5.59 -14.46 5.54
C ILE A 235 4.87 -15.63 4.85
N TYR A 236 4.12 -15.35 3.78
CA TYR A 236 3.27 -16.32 3.08
C TYR A 236 3.81 -16.78 1.71
N ILE A 237 4.99 -16.34 1.26
CA ILE A 237 5.48 -16.70 -0.08
C ILE A 237 5.84 -18.19 -0.17
N ASP A 238 5.11 -18.90 -1.01
CA ASP A 238 5.27 -20.34 -1.23
C ASP A 238 6.48 -20.61 -2.15
N GLY A 239 7.20 -21.71 -1.87
CA GLY A 239 8.34 -22.16 -2.68
C GLY A 239 9.69 -21.51 -2.36
N SER A 240 9.78 -20.61 -1.38
CA SER A 240 11.05 -20.06 -0.88
C SER A 240 11.48 -20.72 0.44
N ASP A 241 12.77 -21.01 0.59
CA ASP A 241 13.36 -21.49 1.86
C ASP A 241 13.42 -20.38 2.94
N ASN A 242 13.28 -19.10 2.54
CA ASN A 242 13.27 -17.95 3.44
C ASN A 242 12.44 -16.80 2.83
N PRO A 243 11.09 -16.91 2.87
CA PRO A 243 10.20 -16.07 2.09
C PRO A 243 10.25 -14.59 2.46
N ASP A 244 10.41 -14.27 3.75
CA ASP A 244 10.61 -12.89 4.22
C ASP A 244 11.87 -12.25 3.62
N TYR A 245 13.01 -12.94 3.72
CA TYR A 245 14.28 -12.45 3.18
C TYR A 245 14.23 -12.29 1.65
N GLU A 246 13.60 -13.21 0.94
CA GLU A 246 13.46 -13.10 -0.51
C GLU A 246 12.56 -11.92 -0.89
N CYS A 247 11.31 -11.91 -0.40
CA CYS A 247 10.31 -10.88 -0.68
C CYS A 247 10.79 -9.46 -0.34
N GLU A 248 11.34 -9.25 0.86
CA GLU A 248 11.90 -7.94 1.25
C GLU A 248 13.06 -7.50 0.33
N ASN A 249 13.88 -8.43 -0.15
CA ASN A 249 15.02 -8.09 -1.00
C ASN A 249 14.61 -7.85 -2.46
N ILE A 250 13.55 -8.51 -2.96
CA ILE A 250 12.88 -8.08 -4.20
C ILE A 250 12.35 -6.64 -4.06
N ILE A 251 11.67 -6.29 -2.95
CA ILE A 251 11.16 -4.93 -2.72
C ILE A 251 12.31 -3.90 -2.79
N LYS A 252 13.34 -4.06 -1.96
CA LYS A 252 14.51 -3.15 -1.90
C LYS A 252 15.24 -3.05 -3.24
N TYR A 253 15.29 -4.13 -4.02
CA TYR A 253 15.90 -4.18 -5.35
C TYR A 253 15.09 -3.40 -6.40
N VAL A 254 13.76 -3.53 -6.38
CA VAL A 254 12.88 -2.77 -7.26
C VAL A 254 12.86 -1.28 -6.88
N GLU A 255 12.84 -0.95 -5.59
CA GLU A 255 13.04 0.42 -5.10
C GLU A 255 14.36 1.03 -5.58
N ALA A 256 15.44 0.26 -5.57
CA ALA A 256 16.75 0.71 -6.04
C ALA A 256 16.76 0.97 -7.56
N ILE A 257 16.11 0.12 -8.36
CA ILE A 257 15.94 0.34 -9.79
C ILE A 257 15.10 1.59 -10.07
N ASN A 258 13.98 1.78 -9.36
CA ASN A 258 13.12 2.96 -9.51
C ASN A 258 13.87 4.25 -9.13
N ALA A 259 14.65 4.24 -8.04
CA ALA A 259 15.51 5.37 -7.66
C ALA A 259 16.55 5.68 -8.74
N PHE A 260 17.20 4.66 -9.32
CA PHE A 260 18.19 4.84 -10.38
C PHE A 260 17.57 5.39 -11.67
N GLY A 261 16.41 4.86 -12.08
CA GLY A 261 15.65 5.37 -13.23
C GLY A 261 15.19 6.82 -13.08
N ASN A 262 14.97 7.27 -11.85
CA ASN A 262 14.66 8.67 -11.51
C ASN A 262 15.91 9.55 -11.34
N GLY A 263 17.12 9.04 -11.57
CA GLY A 263 18.38 9.77 -11.42
C GLY A 263 18.84 9.99 -9.97
N GLN A 264 18.19 9.33 -9.00
CA GLN A 264 18.54 9.35 -7.58
C GLN A 264 19.65 8.33 -7.30
N ASN A 265 20.77 8.49 -8.02
CA ASN A 265 21.84 7.51 -8.11
C ASN A 265 22.38 7.09 -6.74
N TYR A 266 22.45 8.00 -5.77
CA TYR A 266 22.97 7.66 -4.44
C TYR A 266 21.95 6.93 -3.57
N GLU A 267 20.66 7.25 -3.71
CA GLU A 267 19.58 6.51 -3.04
C GLU A 267 19.34 5.12 -3.63
N ALA A 268 19.70 4.92 -4.90
CA ALA A 268 19.82 3.61 -5.53
C ALA A 268 21.06 2.86 -5.02
N TYR A 269 22.25 3.51 -5.05
CA TYR A 269 23.50 2.95 -4.55
C TYR A 269 23.39 2.41 -3.12
N LYS A 270 22.81 3.18 -2.19
CA LYS A 270 22.61 2.75 -0.79
C LYS A 270 21.78 1.47 -0.68
N LYS A 271 20.75 1.30 -1.51
CA LYS A 271 19.89 0.09 -1.53
C LYS A 271 20.58 -1.09 -2.20
N PHE A 272 21.27 -0.89 -3.32
CA PHE A 272 22.03 -1.96 -3.98
C PHE A 272 23.20 -2.46 -3.11
N ILE A 273 23.88 -1.58 -2.37
CA ILE A 273 24.94 -1.98 -1.42
C ILE A 273 24.37 -2.75 -0.22
N SER A 274 23.19 -2.40 0.31
CA SER A 274 22.58 -3.15 1.42
C SER A 274 22.07 -4.54 1.01
N LEU A 275 21.88 -4.77 -0.29
CA LEU A 275 21.51 -6.06 -0.89
C LEU A 275 22.71 -6.98 -1.16
N ASN A 276 23.95 -6.48 -1.18
CA ASN A 276 25.17 -7.25 -1.43
C ASN A 276 25.05 -8.11 -2.73
N ASP A 277 25.29 -9.42 -2.65
CA ASP A 277 25.24 -10.36 -3.78
C ASP A 277 23.82 -10.83 -4.17
N PHE A 278 22.76 -10.18 -3.67
CA PHE A 278 21.40 -10.47 -4.10
C PHE A 278 21.16 -10.00 -5.55
N LYS A 279 20.80 -10.92 -6.44
CA LYS A 279 20.71 -10.69 -7.91
C LYS A 279 22.02 -10.07 -8.43
N ASP A 280 21.97 -8.99 -9.20
CA ASP A 280 23.12 -8.24 -9.71
C ASP A 280 23.38 -6.93 -8.92
N SER A 281 22.91 -6.83 -7.68
CA SER A 281 22.96 -5.58 -6.90
C SER A 281 24.37 -4.99 -6.76
N SER A 282 25.41 -5.80 -6.50
CA SER A 282 26.82 -5.35 -6.52
C SER A 282 27.26 -4.72 -7.85
N GLN A 283 26.72 -5.18 -8.99
CA GLN A 283 26.95 -4.55 -10.30
C GLN A 283 26.15 -3.25 -10.41
N LYS A 284 24.85 -3.25 -10.08
CA LYS A 284 24.00 -2.05 -10.16
C LYS A 284 24.46 -0.91 -9.24
N ALA A 285 25.00 -1.23 -8.06
CA ALA A 285 25.68 -0.27 -7.20
C ALA A 285 26.87 0.39 -7.92
N SER A 286 27.66 -0.37 -8.66
CA SER A 286 28.77 0.15 -9.47
C SER A 286 28.27 1.04 -10.62
N GLU A 287 27.14 0.70 -11.24
CA GLU A 287 26.47 1.49 -12.29
C GLU A 287 25.89 2.82 -11.78
N CYS A 288 25.58 2.93 -10.49
CA CYS A 288 25.17 4.18 -9.84
C CYS A 288 26.31 5.21 -9.68
N ILE A 289 27.57 4.81 -9.79
CA ILE A 289 28.72 5.71 -9.65
C ILE A 289 29.00 6.39 -11.00
N VAL A 290 28.79 7.71 -11.04
CA VAL A 290 28.92 8.54 -12.24
C VAL A 290 30.35 9.06 -12.35
N PRO A 291 30.98 9.03 -13.55
CA PRO A 291 32.30 9.63 -13.75
C PRO A 291 32.36 11.10 -13.32
N LYS A 292 33.41 11.46 -12.58
CA LYS A 292 33.64 12.84 -12.12
C LYS A 292 33.80 13.77 -13.34
N PRO A 293 33.15 14.95 -13.36
CA PRO A 293 33.35 15.93 -14.41
C PRO A 293 34.80 16.40 -14.51
N ASN A 294 35.21 16.85 -15.70
CA ASN A 294 36.44 17.64 -15.85
C ASN A 294 36.32 18.94 -15.04
N THR A 295 37.46 19.48 -14.59
CA THR A 295 37.48 20.76 -13.88
C THR A 295 36.95 21.89 -14.77
N GLY A 296 35.85 22.50 -14.34
CA GLY A 296 35.14 23.48 -15.15
C GLY A 296 33.74 23.81 -14.65
N ILE A 297 33.09 24.68 -15.42
CA ILE A 297 31.66 24.99 -15.30
C ILE A 297 30.85 23.81 -15.82
N THR A 298 29.87 23.35 -15.04
CA THR A 298 28.87 22.36 -15.48
C THR A 298 27.51 23.01 -15.75
N TYR A 299 27.19 24.12 -15.06
CA TYR A 299 26.05 25.00 -15.35
C TYR A 299 26.48 26.47 -15.21
N HIS A 300 26.01 27.36 -16.09
CA HIS A 300 26.20 28.82 -15.96
C HIS A 300 25.03 29.58 -16.58
N ASN A 301 24.29 30.29 -15.75
CA ASN A 301 23.15 31.13 -16.11
C ASN A 301 23.56 32.25 -17.09
N GLU A 302 22.92 32.33 -18.26
CA GLU A 302 23.26 33.26 -19.35
C GLU A 302 23.32 34.73 -18.90
N ALA A 303 22.40 35.16 -18.03
CA ALA A 303 22.33 36.53 -17.53
C ALA A 303 23.58 36.93 -16.70
N TYR A 304 24.37 35.95 -16.26
CA TYR A 304 25.53 36.11 -15.41
C TYR A 304 26.85 35.70 -16.09
N LYS A 305 26.91 35.62 -17.42
CA LYS A 305 28.15 35.39 -18.19
C LYS A 305 29.00 36.65 -18.43
N GLY A 306 28.75 37.73 -17.68
CA GLY A 306 29.51 38.97 -17.77
C GLY A 306 30.96 38.82 -17.31
N SER A 307 31.85 39.69 -17.81
CA SER A 307 33.28 39.73 -17.46
C SER A 307 33.68 41.02 -16.75
N ALA A 308 32.85 41.48 -15.81
CA ALA A 308 33.08 42.72 -15.08
C ALA A 308 34.00 42.53 -13.85
N CYS A 309 34.01 41.33 -13.27
CA CYS A 309 34.96 40.88 -12.25
C CYS A 309 35.29 39.40 -12.48
N SER A 310 36.13 38.83 -11.62
CA SER A 310 36.35 37.38 -11.61
C SER A 310 36.49 36.81 -10.20
N LEU A 311 36.28 35.50 -10.08
CA LEU A 311 36.49 34.73 -8.87
C LEU A 311 37.35 33.49 -9.19
N LYS A 312 38.57 33.45 -8.65
CA LYS A 312 39.41 32.25 -8.63
C LYS A 312 39.11 31.42 -7.38
N ILE A 313 38.59 30.21 -7.56
CA ILE A 313 38.35 29.24 -6.49
C ILE A 313 39.58 28.34 -6.36
N VAL A 314 40.14 28.27 -5.15
CA VAL A 314 41.34 27.50 -4.82
C VAL A 314 41.00 26.52 -3.69
N PRO A 315 40.59 25.29 -4.00
CA PRO A 315 40.52 24.21 -3.00
C PRO A 315 41.88 23.97 -2.34
N THR A 316 41.87 23.45 -1.10
CA THR A 316 43.09 22.90 -0.50
C THR A 316 43.49 21.63 -1.26
N SER A 317 44.80 21.44 -1.49
CA SER A 317 45.36 20.25 -2.14
C SER A 317 45.42 19.05 -1.17
N ASP A 318 44.27 18.72 -0.58
CA ASP A 318 44.07 17.63 0.39
C ASP A 318 43.79 16.26 -0.28
N GLY A 319 43.44 16.25 -1.57
CA GLY A 319 43.03 15.06 -2.32
C GLY A 319 41.52 14.97 -2.57
N SER A 320 40.72 15.88 -2.02
CA SER A 320 39.28 15.94 -2.27
C SER A 320 38.93 16.62 -3.60
N SER A 321 37.88 16.11 -4.25
CA SER A 321 37.17 16.81 -5.32
C SER A 321 36.22 17.82 -4.69
N THR A 322 36.02 18.97 -5.33
CA THR A 322 35.14 20.06 -4.84
C THR A 322 34.07 20.38 -5.88
N TYR A 323 32.81 20.43 -5.45
CA TYR A 323 31.67 20.91 -6.24
C TYR A 323 31.17 22.21 -5.62
N PHE A 324 31.02 23.25 -6.43
CA PHE A 324 30.87 24.62 -5.95
C PHE A 324 29.69 25.30 -6.65
N LYS A 325 28.79 25.89 -5.86
CA LYS A 325 27.60 26.59 -6.36
C LYS A 325 27.68 28.08 -6.06
N ILE A 326 27.36 28.89 -7.07
CA ILE A 326 27.19 30.34 -6.96
C ILE A 326 25.71 30.64 -7.11
N TYR A 327 25.17 31.44 -6.19
CA TYR A 327 23.82 31.98 -6.23
C TYR A 327 23.85 33.51 -6.13
N ASP A 328 22.71 34.14 -6.39
CA ASP A 328 22.50 35.57 -6.18
C ASP A 328 22.51 35.99 -4.69
N GLU A 329 22.20 37.25 -4.39
CA GLU A 329 22.17 37.75 -3.01
C GLU A 329 21.03 37.17 -2.15
N THR A 330 19.95 36.67 -2.77
CA THR A 330 18.87 35.95 -2.05
C THR A 330 19.18 34.48 -1.81
N GLY A 331 20.15 33.90 -2.53
CA GLY A 331 20.46 32.48 -2.49
C GLY A 331 19.43 31.58 -3.20
N THR A 332 18.59 32.16 -4.06
CA THR A 332 17.47 31.48 -4.75
C THR A 332 17.78 31.24 -6.23
N VAL A 333 18.39 32.21 -6.91
CA VAL A 333 18.74 32.09 -8.33
C VAL A 333 20.11 31.43 -8.44
N LEU A 334 20.15 30.20 -8.97
CA LEU A 334 21.40 29.53 -9.30
C LEU A 334 22.09 30.28 -10.46
N ILE A 335 23.37 30.59 -10.27
CA ILE A 335 24.20 31.35 -11.21
C ILE A 335 25.22 30.45 -11.89
N ALA A 336 25.91 29.58 -11.13
CA ALA A 336 26.84 28.61 -11.70
C ALA A 336 27.01 27.36 -10.81
N ASN A 337 27.14 26.19 -11.45
CA ASN A 337 27.73 24.98 -10.88
C ASN A 337 29.15 24.83 -11.45
N ILE A 338 30.12 24.54 -10.59
CA ILE A 338 31.53 24.37 -10.96
C ILE A 338 32.05 23.10 -10.28
N PHE A 339 32.60 22.17 -11.06
CA PHE A 339 33.33 21.02 -10.53
C PHE A 339 34.85 21.28 -10.60
N ILE A 340 35.58 20.88 -9.56
CA ILE A 340 37.04 21.04 -9.46
C ILE A 340 37.64 19.73 -8.94
N ASN A 341 38.53 19.13 -9.73
CA ASN A 341 39.22 17.90 -9.36
C ASN A 341 40.29 18.14 -8.29
N ALA A 342 40.77 17.07 -7.68
CA ALA A 342 41.74 17.14 -6.60
C ALA A 342 43.06 17.79 -7.05
N GLY A 343 43.43 18.89 -6.40
CA GLY A 343 44.64 19.68 -6.72
C GLY A 343 44.45 20.76 -7.79
N ASP A 344 43.32 20.80 -8.48
CA ASP A 344 43.02 21.84 -9.47
C ASP A 344 42.52 23.15 -8.82
N THR A 345 42.52 24.23 -9.62
CA THR A 345 41.88 25.50 -9.27
C THR A 345 41.11 26.03 -10.48
N PHE A 346 40.00 26.76 -10.27
CA PHE A 346 39.18 27.27 -11.37
C PHE A 346 38.98 28.79 -11.27
N LYS A 347 38.86 29.49 -12.40
CA LYS A 347 38.57 30.93 -12.47
C LYS A 347 37.30 31.16 -13.29
N ILE A 348 36.24 31.67 -12.65
CA ILE A 348 35.01 32.11 -13.32
C ILE A 348 35.01 33.64 -13.47
N ASN A 349 34.47 34.14 -14.57
CA ASN A 349 34.20 35.55 -14.79
C ASN A 349 32.72 35.83 -14.48
N LEU A 350 32.44 36.95 -13.82
CA LEU A 350 31.08 37.33 -13.38
C LEU A 350 30.79 38.82 -13.66
N PRO A 351 29.51 39.23 -13.67
CA PRO A 351 29.12 40.62 -13.45
C PRO A 351 29.69 41.15 -12.12
N ALA A 352 29.68 42.47 -11.96
CA ALA A 352 29.84 43.07 -10.63
C ALA A 352 28.47 43.03 -9.93
N GLY A 353 28.43 42.68 -8.65
CA GLY A 353 27.18 42.41 -7.96
C GLY A 353 27.38 41.76 -6.59
N LYS A 354 26.35 41.08 -6.12
CA LYS A 354 26.32 40.37 -4.84
C LYS A 354 25.94 38.91 -5.04
N TYR A 355 26.56 38.03 -4.25
CA TYR A 355 26.50 36.59 -4.44
C TYR A 355 26.49 35.87 -3.10
N THR A 356 25.84 34.70 -3.04
CA THR A 356 25.99 33.73 -1.95
C THR A 356 26.67 32.46 -2.49
N LEU A 357 27.55 31.86 -1.69
CA LEU A 357 28.52 30.85 -2.16
C LEU A 357 28.41 29.57 -1.33
N ARG A 358 28.45 28.41 -2.00
CA ARG A 358 28.37 27.08 -1.36
C ARG A 358 29.46 26.17 -1.93
N SER A 359 30.11 25.38 -1.07
CA SER A 359 31.10 24.37 -1.43
C SER A 359 30.75 23.02 -0.82
N ALA A 360 30.67 21.98 -1.65
CA ALA A 360 30.66 20.58 -1.26
C ALA A 360 32.01 19.96 -1.60
N TYR A 361 32.50 19.02 -0.80
CA TYR A 361 33.72 18.29 -1.13
C TYR A 361 33.70 16.86 -0.59
N SER A 362 34.40 15.97 -1.29
CA SER A 362 34.66 14.60 -0.82
C SER A 362 35.92 14.01 -1.44
N TYR A 363 36.48 13.01 -0.76
CA TYR A 363 37.57 12.16 -1.23
C TYR A 363 37.06 10.95 -2.03
N LYS A 364 35.73 10.77 -2.09
CA LYS A 364 35.04 9.56 -2.53
C LYS A 364 34.35 9.76 -3.88
N ASP A 365 33.41 8.88 -4.19
CA ASP A 365 32.72 8.77 -5.47
C ASP A 365 31.77 9.95 -5.78
N TRP A 366 31.23 9.96 -6.99
CA TRP A 366 30.34 11.01 -7.49
C TRP A 366 29.08 10.37 -8.08
N PHE A 367 27.92 10.95 -7.78
CA PHE A 367 26.59 10.40 -8.07
C PHE A 367 25.78 11.30 -9.02
N GLY A 368 26.45 12.18 -9.77
CA GLY A 368 25.82 13.17 -10.65
C GLY A 368 25.46 14.47 -9.92
N GLU A 369 24.92 15.46 -10.63
CA GLU A 369 24.66 16.81 -10.05
C GLU A 369 23.55 16.85 -8.98
N VAL A 370 22.67 15.83 -8.94
CA VAL A 370 21.56 15.71 -7.99
C VAL A 370 22.06 15.27 -6.62
N ASP A 371 22.71 14.10 -6.55
CA ASP A 371 23.19 13.51 -5.29
C ASP A 371 24.65 13.84 -4.95
N MET A 372 25.40 14.38 -5.90
CA MET A 372 26.74 14.93 -5.72
C MET A 372 27.74 13.91 -5.15
N PHE A 373 28.05 13.98 -3.85
CA PHE A 373 28.98 13.08 -3.16
C PHE A 373 28.29 12.12 -2.17
N GLY A 374 26.95 12.08 -2.17
CA GLY A 374 26.15 11.32 -1.20
C GLY A 374 26.39 11.77 0.25
N ASP A 375 26.17 10.88 1.22
CA ASP A 375 26.34 11.15 2.65
C ASP A 375 27.84 11.18 3.07
N GLU A 376 28.75 10.77 2.17
CA GLU A 376 30.22 10.97 2.32
C GLU A 376 30.70 12.33 1.79
N GLY A 377 29.77 13.20 1.39
CA GLY A 377 30.02 14.60 1.07
C GLY A 377 29.96 15.52 2.28
N ILE A 378 30.88 16.49 2.37
CA ILE A 378 30.80 17.58 3.34
C ILE A 378 30.30 18.83 2.62
N TYR A 379 29.03 19.19 2.88
CA TYR A 379 28.33 20.30 2.24
C TYR A 379 28.36 21.54 3.13
N GLN A 380 28.77 22.69 2.57
CA GLN A 380 29.00 23.91 3.34
C GLN A 380 28.46 25.16 2.64
N LYS A 381 27.79 26.02 3.42
CA LYS A 381 27.68 27.45 3.09
C LYS A 381 28.99 28.15 3.42
N ILE A 382 29.41 29.07 2.56
CA ILE A 382 30.56 29.96 2.79
C ILE A 382 30.01 31.33 3.18
N LYS A 383 30.60 31.95 4.20
CA LYS A 383 30.18 33.26 4.72
C LYS A 383 31.22 34.32 4.42
N ALA A 384 30.77 35.54 4.11
CA ALA A 384 31.66 36.67 3.90
C ALA A 384 32.28 37.21 5.20
N ASN A 385 31.61 36.96 6.34
CA ASN A 385 32.08 37.23 7.70
C ASN A 385 31.15 36.51 8.71
N ASP A 386 31.30 36.76 10.01
CA ASP A 386 30.49 36.10 11.05
C ASP A 386 28.99 36.38 10.99
N THR A 387 28.54 37.46 10.33
CA THR A 387 27.11 37.86 10.28
C THR A 387 26.49 37.82 8.89
N SER A 388 27.27 37.71 7.80
CA SER A 388 26.79 37.76 6.42
C SER A 388 27.21 36.54 5.59
N GLU A 389 26.26 35.97 4.84
CA GLU A 389 26.51 35.00 3.76
C GLU A 389 26.78 35.68 2.40
N ILE A 390 26.56 36.99 2.29
CA ILE A 390 26.60 37.74 1.03
C ILE A 390 27.99 38.33 0.78
N PHE A 391 28.58 37.96 -0.36
CA PHE A 391 29.82 38.52 -0.92
C PHE A 391 29.48 39.60 -1.95
N THR A 392 30.12 40.77 -1.87
CA THR A 392 30.05 41.80 -2.90
C THR A 392 31.31 41.73 -3.78
N LEU A 393 31.13 41.55 -5.09
CA LEU A 393 32.21 41.53 -6.07
C LEU A 393 32.13 42.79 -6.94
N GLU A 394 33.15 43.64 -6.84
CA GLU A 394 33.23 44.93 -7.53
C GLU A 394 33.81 44.82 -8.95
N LYS A 395 33.48 45.80 -9.78
CA LYS A 395 33.96 45.87 -11.17
C LYS A 395 35.46 46.13 -11.25
N ASN A 396 36.13 45.47 -12.20
CA ASN A 396 37.57 45.48 -12.50
C ASN A 396 38.46 44.80 -11.43
N TRP A 397 37.89 44.00 -10.53
CA TRP A 397 38.65 43.22 -9.54
C TRP A 397 38.76 41.74 -9.91
N ASP A 398 39.91 41.14 -9.60
CA ASP A 398 40.17 39.70 -9.60
C ASP A 398 40.18 39.19 -8.15
N TYR A 399 39.16 38.44 -7.75
CA TYR A 399 39.05 37.86 -6.41
C TYR A 399 39.67 36.46 -6.35
N THR A 400 40.26 36.09 -5.20
CA THR A 400 40.70 34.71 -4.93
C THR A 400 40.07 34.20 -3.65
N LEU A 401 39.54 32.98 -3.71
CA LEU A 401 38.79 32.29 -2.65
C LEU A 401 39.48 30.97 -2.34
N THR A 402 40.26 30.96 -1.25
CA THR A 402 40.98 29.76 -0.79
C THR A 402 40.11 28.98 0.21
N LEU A 403 39.78 27.73 -0.13
CA LEU A 403 38.91 26.88 0.68
C LEU A 403 39.72 25.92 1.55
N ARG A 404 39.26 25.66 2.78
CA ARG A 404 39.79 24.66 3.74
C ARG A 404 41.24 24.85 4.22
N THR A 405 41.89 25.98 3.93
CA THR A 405 43.25 26.25 4.42
C THR A 405 43.28 26.51 5.93
N LEU A 406 44.26 25.93 6.63
CA LEU A 406 44.55 26.19 8.05
C LEU A 406 45.24 27.55 8.27
N ASN A 407 45.92 28.07 7.24
CA ASN A 407 46.62 29.35 7.25
C ASN A 407 46.11 30.20 6.06
N PRO A 408 44.99 30.91 6.21
CA PRO A 408 44.49 31.78 5.15
C PRO A 408 45.38 33.02 4.97
N GLU A 409 45.86 33.24 3.74
CA GLU A 409 46.36 34.54 3.32
C GLU A 409 45.18 35.45 2.98
N GLY A 410 45.12 36.64 3.59
CA GLY A 410 43.99 37.58 3.43
C GLY A 410 42.95 37.47 4.55
N THR A 411 41.71 37.86 4.26
CA THR A 411 40.61 37.87 5.22
C THR A 411 40.09 36.45 5.48
N PRO A 412 40.08 35.93 6.73
CA PRO A 412 39.47 34.65 7.06
C PRO A 412 37.95 34.69 6.82
N ILE A 413 37.44 33.63 6.20
CA ILE A 413 36.01 33.47 5.88
C ILE A 413 35.44 32.26 6.62
N PRO A 414 34.39 32.41 7.44
CA PRO A 414 33.79 31.27 8.13
C PRO A 414 32.94 30.42 7.18
N THR A 415 32.81 29.13 7.50
CA THR A 415 31.89 28.20 6.83
C THR A 415 30.86 27.66 7.82
N LYS A 416 29.71 27.21 7.30
CA LYS A 416 28.69 26.49 8.08
C LYS A 416 28.32 25.22 7.32
N ASN A 417 28.46 24.07 7.97
CA ASN A 417 27.97 22.80 7.43
C ASN A 417 26.43 22.82 7.30
N ILE A 418 25.93 22.17 6.25
CA ILE A 418 24.51 21.99 5.95
C ILE A 418 24.31 20.57 5.41
N ASP A 419 23.06 20.12 5.37
CA ASP A 419 22.69 18.80 4.83
C ASP A 419 22.73 18.81 3.29
N LYS A 420 22.89 17.62 2.67
CA LYS A 420 22.95 17.44 1.20
C LYS A 420 21.82 18.16 0.48
N ASP A 421 20.59 17.97 0.97
CA ASP A 421 19.38 18.46 0.31
C ASP A 421 19.12 19.96 0.57
N SER A 422 19.94 20.60 1.41
CA SER A 422 19.99 22.05 1.59
C SER A 422 21.04 22.75 0.72
N PHE A 423 21.85 22.01 -0.06
CA PHE A 423 23.03 22.52 -0.78
C PHE A 423 22.76 23.00 -2.21
#